data_AF-A0A850XKX6-F1
#
_entry.id   AF-A0A850XKX6-F1
#
_cell.length_a   1.000
_cell.length_b   1.000
_cell.length_c   1.000
_cell.angle_alpha   90.00
_cell.angle_beta   90.00
_cell.angle_gamma   90.00
#
_symmetry.space_group_name_H-M   'P 1'
#
loop_
_entity.id
_entity.type
_entity.pdbx_description
1 polymer ?
#
loop_
_entity_poly.entity_id
_entity_poly.type
_entity_poly.pdbx_seq_one_letter_code
_entity_poly.pdbx_strand_id
1 'polypeptide(L)' 'VRGSLRGAAGPTAAPQPPPQVIYTVRNPKDVLVSLFHFSRIFRPYKDPGTLQEFLDKFLQGDGALG' A
#
# COMPACT_ATOMS: atom_id res chain seq x y z
N VAL A 1 47.75 33.04 14.56
CA VAL A 1 47.73 32.01 13.51
C VAL A 1 46.32 31.43 13.44
N ARG A 2 45.54 31.81 12.43
CA ARG A 2 44.15 31.36 12.23
C ARG A 2 44.01 31.05 10.73
N GLY A 3 43.48 29.88 10.40
CA GLY A 3 43.21 29.46 9.03
C GLY A 3 43.13 27.93 8.95
N SER A 4 42.10 27.32 9.53
CA SER A 4 40.83 27.01 8.85
C SER A 4 41.00 25.99 7.73
N LEU A 5 41.10 24.71 8.11
CA LEU A 5 40.91 23.57 7.22
C LEU A 5 39.44 23.55 6.78
N ARG A 6 39.17 24.02 5.55
CA ARG A 6 37.85 23.89 4.94
C ARG A 6 37.81 22.52 4.27
N GLY A 7 37.25 21.53 4.98
CA GLY A 7 37.00 20.20 4.43
C GLY A 7 36.13 20.32 3.18
N ALA A 8 36.59 19.73 2.09
CA ALA A 8 35.82 19.66 0.85
C ALA A 8 34.59 18.79 1.09
N ALA A 9 33.42 19.42 1.14
CA ALA A 9 32.16 18.72 1.04
C ALA A 9 32.09 18.10 -0.36
N GLY A 10 32.08 16.75 -0.43
CA GLY A 10 31.80 16.03 -1.67
C GLY A 10 30.41 16.41 -2.23
N PRO A 11 30.13 16.10 -3.50
CA PRO A 11 28.90 16.52 -4.15
C PRO A 11 27.70 15.94 -3.39
N THR A 12 26.98 16.82 -2.70
CA THR A 12 25.74 16.47 -2.02
C THR A 12 24.72 16.19 -3.11
N ALA A 13 24.21 14.96 -3.17
CA ALA A 13 23.23 14.57 -4.19
C ALA A 13 22.04 15.54 -4.15
N ALA A 14 21.68 16.08 -5.31
CA ALA A 14 20.52 16.96 -5.41
C ALA A 14 19.25 16.22 -4.96
N PRO A 15 18.31 16.89 -4.27
CA PRO A 15 17.04 16.27 -3.91
C PRO A 15 16.31 15.81 -5.17
N GLN A 16 15.90 14.54 -5.20
CA GLN A 16 15.10 14.03 -6.30
C GLN A 16 13.68 14.60 -6.22
N PRO A 17 13.02 14.90 -7.35
CA PRO A 17 11.64 15.33 -7.35
C PRO A 17 10.75 14.23 -6.75
N PRO A 18 9.65 14.59 -6.08
CA PRO A 18 8.72 13.61 -5.55
C PRO A 18 8.14 12.75 -6.69
N PRO A 19 7.87 11.45 -6.43
CA PRO A 19 7.29 10.57 -7.43
C PRO A 19 5.88 11.02 -7.81
N GLN A 20 5.50 10.76 -9.07
CA GLN A 20 4.13 10.95 -9.54
C GLN A 20 3.29 9.73 -9.16
N VAL A 21 2.07 9.95 -8.66
CA VAL A 21 1.16 8.90 -8.19
C VAL A 21 -0.13 8.94 -9.00
N ILE A 22 -0.53 7.80 -9.56
CA ILE A 22 -1.81 7.64 -10.27
C ILE A 22 -2.77 6.86 -9.35
N TYR A 23 -3.90 7.48 -9.02
CA TYR A 23 -4.95 6.88 -8.21
C TYR A 23 -6.13 6.46 -9.09
N THR A 24 -6.58 5.21 -8.96
CA THR A 24 -7.77 4.70 -9.65
C THR A 24 -8.78 4.18 -8.64
N VAL A 25 -10.05 4.48 -8.90
CA VAL A 25 -11.19 4.08 -8.07
C VAL A 25 -12.11 3.18 -8.87
N ARG A 26 -12.72 2.21 -8.19
CA ARG A 26 -13.70 1.27 -8.76
C ARG A 26 -14.94 1.27 -7.89
N ASN A 27 -16.04 0.75 -8.43
CA ASN A 27 -17.23 0.51 -7.62
C ASN A 27 -16.87 -0.43 -6.46
N PRO A 28 -17.19 -0.10 -5.21
CA PRO A 28 -16.83 -0.91 -4.05
C PRO A 28 -17.42 -2.32 -4.10
N LYS A 29 -18.57 -2.52 -4.77
CA LYS A 29 -19.18 -3.84 -4.98
C LYS A 29 -18.29 -4.73 -5.85
N ASP A 30 -17.68 -4.17 -6.90
CA ASP A 30 -16.79 -4.90 -7.80
C ASP A 30 -15.46 -5.23 -7.09
N VAL A 31 -14.97 -4.30 -6.27
CA VAL A 31 -13.77 -4.51 -5.43
C VAL A 31 -14.00 -5.66 -4.46
N LEU A 32 -15.15 -5.68 -3.77
CA LEU A 32 -15.53 -6.74 -2.84
C LEU A 32 -15.55 -8.11 -3.53
N VAL A 33 -16.24 -8.23 -4.66
CA VAL A 33 -16.36 -9.50 -5.40
C VAL A 33 -14.99 -9.97 -5.88
N SER A 34 -14.15 -9.07 -6.39
CA SER A 34 -12.78 -9.38 -6.80
C SER A 34 -11.94 -9.87 -5.62
N LEU A 35 -12.02 -9.20 -4.46
CA LEU A 35 -11.25 -9.56 -3.27
C LEU A 35 -11.72 -10.89 -2.65
N PHE A 36 -13.02 -11.16 -2.65
CA PHE A 36 -13.59 -12.43 -2.20
C PHE A 36 -13.01 -13.60 -2.99
N HIS A 37 -13.02 -13.53 -4.33
CA HIS A 37 -12.45 -14.60 -5.15
C HIS A 37 -10.93 -14.69 -5.02
N PHE A 38 -10.25 -13.54 -4.92
CA PHE A 38 -8.80 -13.51 -4.73
C PHE A 38 -8.38 -14.20 -3.41
N SER A 39 -9.12 -13.95 -2.33
CA SER A 39 -8.86 -14.58 -1.02
C SER A 39 -9.05 -16.10 -1.02
N ARG A 40 -9.87 -16.65 -1.92
CA ARG A 40 -10.03 -18.12 -2.09
C ARG A 40 -8.88 -18.77 -2.87
N ILE A 41 -8.25 -18.01 -3.76
CA ILE A 41 -7.21 -18.51 -4.67
C ILE A 41 -5.82 -18.38 -4.03
N PHE A 42 -5.64 -17.40 -3.16
CA PHE A 42 -4.34 -17.06 -2.61
C PHE A 42 -4.15 -17.74 -1.23
N ARG A 43 -3.34 -18.80 -1.21
CA ARG A 43 -3.15 -19.70 -0.04
C ARG A 43 -2.86 -19.04 1.32
N PRO A 44 -2.16 -17.89 1.41
CA PRO A 44 -1.93 -17.21 2.68
C PRO A 44 -3.20 -16.67 3.36
N TYR A 45 -4.30 -16.47 2.63
CA TYR A 45 -5.54 -15.98 3.24
C TYR A 45 -6.29 -17.12 3.93
N LYS A 46 -6.87 -16.80 5.09
CA LYS A 46 -7.87 -17.66 5.73
C LYS A 46 -9.09 -17.77 4.82
N ASP A 47 -9.80 -18.89 4.92
CA ASP A 47 -11.06 -19.09 4.21
C ASP A 47 -11.98 -17.87 4.44
N PRO A 48 -12.38 -17.15 3.39
CA PRO A 48 -13.24 -15.98 3.52
C PRO A 48 -14.65 -16.33 4.02
N GLY A 49 -15.05 -17.61 4.01
CA GLY A 49 -16.39 -18.04 4.38
C GLY A 49 -17.42 -17.69 3.31
N THR A 50 -18.62 -17.30 3.74
CA THR A 50 -19.67 -16.84 2.83
C THR A 50 -19.42 -15.41 2.35
N LEU A 51 -19.99 -15.03 1.21
CA LEU A 51 -19.88 -13.66 0.70
C LEU A 51 -20.47 -12.62 1.68
N GLN A 52 -21.50 -13.00 2.44
CA GLN A 52 -22.13 -12.13 3.43
C GLN A 52 -21.19 -11.84 4.60
N GLU A 53 -20.57 -12.87 5.18
CA GLU A 53 -19.57 -12.71 6.25
C GLU A 53 -18.36 -11.91 5.77
N PHE A 54 -17.96 -12.11 4.52
CA PHE A 54 -16.89 -11.34 3.89
C PHE A 54 -17.26 -9.87 3.71
N LEU A 55 -18.50 -9.58 3.31
CA LEU A 55 -19.02 -8.22 3.20
C LEU A 55 -19.03 -7.53 4.56
N ASP A 56 -19.50 -8.20 5.62
CA ASP A 56 -19.57 -7.62 6.95
C ASP A 56 -18.17 -7.23 7.46
N LYS A 57 -17.16 -8.09 7.24
CA LYS A 57 -15.75 -7.79 7.54
C LYS A 57 -15.21 -6.63 6.69
N PHE A 58 -15.51 -6.63 5.39
CA PHE A 58 -15.08 -5.57 4.48
C PHE A 58 -15.64 -4.20 4.89
N LEU A 59 -16.90 -4.14 5.35
CA LEU A 59 -17.54 -2.92 5.81
C LEU A 59 -17.03 -2.45 7.19
N GLN A 60 -16.56 -3.36 8.04
CA GLN A 60 -15.91 -3.03 9.30
C GLN A 60 -14.52 -2.39 9.10
N GLY A 61 -13.95 -2.48 7.89
CA GLY A 61 -12.62 -1.98 7.59
C GLY A 61 -11.49 -2.96 7.95
N ASP A 62 -11.83 -4.13 8.51
CA ASP A 62 -10.92 -5.25 8.71
C ASP A 62 -10.67 -5.92 7.34
N GLY A 63 -9.84 -5.26 6.53
CA GLY A 63 -9.35 -5.81 5.28
C GLY A 63 -8.61 -7.13 5.54
N ALA A 64 -8.61 -8.02 4.55
CA ALA A 64 -7.98 -9.34 4.63
C ALA A 64 -6.46 -9.33 4.98
N LEU A 65 -5.86 -8.17 5.20
CA LEU A 65 -4.47 -7.91 5.56
C LEU A 65 -4.33 -7.25 6.95
N GLY A 66 -5.19 -7.59 7.91
CA GLY A 66 -4.99 -7.24 9.34
C GLY A 66 -5.40 -5.83 9.72
#